data_AF-A0A8B4Q7N5-F1
#
_entry.id   AF-A0A8B4Q7N5-F1
#
_cell.length_a   1.000
_cell.length_b   1.000
_cell.length_c   1.000
_cell.angle_alpha   90.00
_cell.angle_beta   90.00
_cell.angle_gamma   90.00
#
_symmetry.space_group_name_H-M   'P 1'
#
loop_
_entity.id
_entity.type
_entity.pdbx_description
1 polymer ?
#
loop_
_entity_poly.entity_id
_entity_poly.type
_entity_poly.pdbx_seq_one_letter_code
_entity_poly.pdbx_strand_id
1 'polypeptide(L)'
;MNFKYIEDQIAADEKFEALDNLVMNNESKIDDFYQRFRQAHASDVNNHRYDAVSYYVVPGTELEKTYKGYFKDFKDGDEISNHSNYMSNLKAVNDTTYTFSTEENYTFFSHENETVEYFFKKQYTIVTSGDSYKVSKIDSEKINEKRYKTEEDDYDYD
;
A
#
# COMPACT_ATOMS: atom_id res chain seq x y z
N MET A 1 32.36 35.73 -7.62
CA MET A 1 31.21 34.96 -7.11
C MET A 1 30.03 35.21 -8.04
N ASN A 2 29.35 34.15 -8.47
CA ASN A 2 28.24 34.26 -9.40
C ASN A 2 26.94 34.34 -8.59
N PHE A 3 26.35 35.54 -8.46
CA PHE A 3 25.18 35.78 -7.60
C PHE A 3 24.00 34.85 -7.92
N LYS A 4 23.84 34.48 -9.20
CA LYS A 4 22.85 33.50 -9.65
C LYS A 4 22.99 32.12 -8.99
N TYR A 5 24.22 31.64 -8.77
CA TYR A 5 24.44 30.34 -8.12
C TYR A 5 23.99 30.36 -6.65
N ILE A 6 24.14 31.51 -5.97
CA ILE A 6 23.71 31.68 -4.58
C ILE A 6 22.19 31.77 -4.51
N GLU A 7 21.55 32.52 -5.42
CA GLU A 7 20.09 32.62 -5.53
C GLU A 7 19.44 31.25 -5.83
N ASP A 8 20.01 30.49 -6.78
CA ASP A 8 19.52 29.16 -7.14
C ASP A 8 19.61 28.18 -5.95
N GLN A 9 20.67 28.28 -5.13
CA GLN A 9 20.83 27.45 -3.93
C GLN A 9 19.81 27.81 -2.84
N ILE A 10 19.58 29.10 -2.58
CA ILE A 10 18.60 29.56 -1.59
C ILE A 10 17.20 29.07 -1.98
N ALA A 11 16.80 29.24 -3.24
CA ALA A 11 15.49 28.79 -3.71
C ALA A 11 15.31 27.27 -3.61
N ALA A 12 16.38 26.50 -3.80
CA ALA A 12 16.35 25.04 -3.62
C ALA A 12 16.19 24.65 -2.15
N ASP A 13 16.89 25.33 -1.24
CA ASP A 13 16.83 25.09 0.20
C ASP A 13 15.43 25.46 0.76
N GLU A 14 14.86 26.61 0.36
CA GLU A 14 13.50 27.01 0.72
C GLU A 14 12.45 26.00 0.23
N LYS A 15 12.63 25.48 -0.98
CA LYS A 15 11.74 24.44 -1.53
C LYS A 15 11.86 23.14 -0.73
N PHE A 16 13.07 22.76 -0.34
CA PHE A 16 13.29 21.56 0.46
C PHE A 16 12.62 21.69 1.84
N GLU A 17 12.79 22.83 2.52
CA GLU A 17 12.15 23.12 3.80
C GLU A 17 10.62 23.12 3.69
N ALA A 18 10.06 23.67 2.59
CA ALA A 18 8.62 23.63 2.34
C ALA A 18 8.08 22.19 2.21
N LEU A 19 8.81 21.31 1.50
CA LEU A 19 8.42 19.90 1.35
C LEU A 19 8.52 19.12 2.67
N ASP A 20 9.54 19.37 3.48
CA ASP A 20 9.68 18.75 4.80
C ASP A 20 8.57 19.20 5.74
N ASN A 21 8.22 20.49 5.72
CA ASN A 21 7.06 21.00 6.47
C ASN A 21 5.75 20.34 6.04
N LEU A 22 5.56 20.07 4.74
CA LEU A 22 4.39 19.33 4.26
C LEU A 22 4.35 17.90 4.82
N VAL A 23 5.49 17.22 4.91
CA VAL A 23 5.59 15.89 5.52
C VAL A 23 5.18 15.97 6.99
N MET A 24 5.83 16.84 7.77
CA MET A 24 5.57 16.97 9.21
C MET A 24 4.10 17.28 9.52
N ASN A 25 3.46 18.12 8.69
CA ASN A 25 2.07 18.52 8.89
C ASN A 25 1.05 17.43 8.49
N ASN A 26 1.45 16.45 7.69
CA ASN A 26 0.52 15.47 7.11
C ASN A 26 0.82 14.01 7.47
N GLU A 27 1.98 13.71 8.05
CA GLU A 27 2.43 12.35 8.36
C GLU A 27 1.37 11.51 9.08
N SER A 28 0.81 12.02 10.19
CA SER A 28 -0.21 11.28 10.95
C SER A 28 -1.49 11.02 10.14
N LYS A 29 -1.90 11.95 9.27
CA LYS A 29 -3.09 11.77 8.41
C LYS A 29 -2.82 10.77 7.29
N ILE A 30 -1.61 10.76 6.75
CA ILE A 30 -1.18 9.83 5.71
C ILE A 30 -1.04 8.42 6.28
N ASP A 31 -0.53 8.27 7.51
CA ASP A 31 -0.50 6.99 8.21
C ASP A 31 -1.92 6.45 8.46
N ASP A 32 -2.84 7.26 9.02
CA ASP A 32 -4.24 6.85 9.22
C ASP A 32 -4.91 6.46 7.89
N PHE A 33 -4.70 7.25 6.83
CA PHE A 33 -5.15 6.90 5.48
C PHE A 33 -4.62 5.54 5.03
N TYR A 34 -3.32 5.28 5.20
CA TYR A 34 -2.69 4.03 4.78
C TYR A 34 -3.24 2.83 5.57
N GLN A 35 -3.44 2.96 6.89
CA GLN A 35 -4.03 1.89 7.69
C GLN A 35 -5.46 1.57 7.25
N ARG A 36 -6.28 2.59 6.94
CA ARG A 36 -7.64 2.40 6.42
C ARG A 36 -7.65 1.78 5.02
N PHE A 37 -6.74 2.21 4.14
CA PHE A 37 -6.57 1.60 2.82
C PHE A 37 -6.25 0.11 2.94
N ARG A 38 -5.37 -0.29 3.86
CA ARG A 38 -5.04 -1.70 4.09
C ARG A 38 -6.21 -2.52 4.60
N GLN A 39 -7.01 -1.96 5.50
CA GLN A 39 -8.22 -2.61 5.99
C GLN A 39 -9.24 -2.80 4.86
N ALA A 40 -9.41 -1.78 4.01
CA ALA A 40 -10.25 -1.87 2.82
C ALA A 40 -9.75 -2.96 1.86
N HIS A 41 -8.43 -3.03 1.63
CA HIS A 41 -7.83 -4.08 0.79
C HIS A 41 -8.09 -5.48 1.34
N ALA A 42 -7.89 -5.71 2.65
CA ALA A 42 -8.17 -7.01 3.25
C ALA A 42 -9.66 -7.37 3.15
N SER A 43 -10.55 -6.41 3.40
CA SER A 43 -11.99 -6.61 3.22
C SER A 43 -12.33 -7.02 1.78
N ASP A 44 -11.78 -6.33 0.79
CA ASP A 44 -12.08 -6.60 -0.63
C ASP A 44 -11.48 -7.94 -1.10
N VAL A 45 -10.32 -8.36 -0.59
CA VAL A 45 -9.81 -9.73 -0.77
C VAL A 45 -10.79 -10.73 -0.17
N ASN A 46 -11.14 -10.63 1.11
CA ASN A 46 -11.97 -11.62 1.80
C ASN A 46 -13.44 -11.65 1.32
N ASN A 47 -13.88 -10.65 0.54
CA ASN A 47 -15.22 -10.56 -0.04
C ASN A 47 -15.22 -10.65 -1.58
N HIS A 48 -14.06 -10.93 -2.18
CA HIS A 48 -13.87 -11.15 -3.62
C HIS A 48 -14.42 -10.03 -4.52
N ARG A 49 -14.38 -8.78 -4.05
CA ARG A 49 -15.02 -7.65 -4.75
C ARG A 49 -14.22 -6.37 -4.63
N TYR A 50 -14.21 -5.60 -5.71
CA TYR A 50 -13.67 -4.25 -5.72
C TYR A 50 -14.76 -3.27 -5.26
N ASP A 51 -14.73 -2.89 -3.98
CA ASP A 51 -15.74 -2.02 -3.37
C ASP A 51 -15.08 -1.04 -2.38
N ALA A 52 -14.62 -1.51 -1.22
CA ALA A 52 -14.05 -0.63 -0.20
C ALA A 52 -12.76 0.05 -0.68
N VAL A 53 -11.92 -0.65 -1.45
CA VAL A 53 -10.66 -0.11 -2.00
C VAL A 53 -10.93 0.98 -3.04
N SER A 54 -12.09 0.97 -3.69
CA SER A 54 -12.42 1.95 -4.74
C SER A 54 -12.42 3.40 -4.24
N TYR A 55 -12.74 3.60 -2.96
CA TYR A 55 -12.70 4.91 -2.32
C TYR A 55 -11.28 5.48 -2.18
N TYR A 56 -10.27 4.60 -2.11
CA TYR A 56 -8.88 4.96 -1.83
C TYR A 56 -8.01 5.03 -3.09
N VAL A 57 -8.48 4.57 -4.25
CA VAL A 57 -7.68 4.55 -5.48
C VAL A 57 -8.09 5.70 -6.41
N VAL A 58 -7.11 6.29 -7.10
CA VAL A 58 -7.35 7.31 -8.12
C VAL A 58 -8.02 6.68 -9.35
N PRO A 59 -9.22 7.13 -9.75
CA PRO A 59 -9.90 6.58 -10.93
C PRO A 59 -9.10 6.75 -12.22
N GLY A 60 -9.18 5.78 -13.12
CA GLY A 60 -8.53 5.78 -14.43
C GLY A 60 -7.05 5.37 -14.42
N THR A 61 -6.44 5.18 -13.24
CA THR A 61 -5.06 4.71 -13.13
C THR A 61 -4.92 3.22 -13.48
N GLU A 62 -3.70 2.79 -13.84
CA GLU A 62 -3.38 1.38 -14.04
C GLU A 62 -3.59 0.55 -12.75
N LEU A 63 -3.38 1.17 -11.58
CA LEU A 63 -3.68 0.55 -10.29
C LEU A 63 -5.18 0.22 -10.18
N GLU A 64 -6.06 1.16 -10.51
CA GLU A 64 -7.51 0.94 -10.49
C GLU A 64 -7.93 -0.21 -11.41
N LYS A 65 -7.39 -0.23 -12.64
CA LYS A 65 -7.66 -1.30 -13.61
C LYS A 65 -7.20 -2.66 -13.09
N THR A 66 -6.01 -2.70 -12.50
CA THR A 66 -5.44 -3.92 -11.90
C THR A 66 -6.36 -4.44 -10.79
N TYR A 67 -6.79 -3.56 -9.89
CA TYR A 67 -7.65 -3.94 -8.76
C TYR A 67 -9.06 -4.39 -9.17
N LYS A 68 -9.65 -3.81 -10.22
CA LYS A 68 -10.95 -4.26 -10.75
C LYS A 68 -10.95 -5.72 -11.25
N GLY A 69 -9.78 -6.25 -11.64
CA GLY A 69 -9.58 -7.65 -12.00
C GLY A 69 -9.17 -8.50 -10.80
N TYR A 70 -8.14 -8.06 -10.09
CA TYR A 70 -7.46 -8.77 -8.99
C TYR A 70 -8.42 -9.41 -7.98
N PHE A 71 -9.39 -8.66 -7.44
CA PHE A 71 -10.25 -9.18 -6.37
C PHE A 71 -11.20 -10.30 -6.83
N LYS A 72 -11.45 -10.44 -8.14
CA LYS A 72 -12.36 -11.46 -8.68
C LYS A 72 -11.69 -12.84 -8.82
N ASP A 73 -10.37 -12.88 -8.72
CA ASP A 73 -9.61 -14.12 -8.89
C ASP A 73 -9.68 -15.00 -7.63
N PHE A 74 -9.96 -14.40 -6.46
CA PHE A 74 -10.16 -15.09 -5.20
C PHE A 74 -11.48 -15.88 -5.15
N LYS A 75 -11.49 -16.94 -4.33
CA LYS A 75 -12.60 -17.90 -4.15
C LYS A 75 -13.07 -17.94 -2.71
N ASP A 76 -14.30 -18.38 -2.50
CA ASP A 76 -14.81 -18.66 -1.15
C ASP A 76 -13.88 -19.64 -0.42
N GLY A 77 -13.38 -19.22 0.75
CA GLY A 77 -12.34 -19.91 1.50
C GLY A 77 -10.95 -19.28 1.37
N ASP A 78 -10.75 -18.36 0.42
CA ASP A 78 -9.55 -17.52 0.36
C ASP A 78 -9.64 -16.37 1.37
N GLU A 79 -8.62 -16.21 2.21
CA GLU A 79 -8.58 -15.15 3.21
C GLU A 79 -7.18 -14.55 3.34
N ILE A 80 -7.11 -13.25 3.61
CA ILE A 80 -5.86 -12.58 3.99
C ILE A 80 -5.91 -12.12 5.45
N SER A 81 -4.89 -12.49 6.21
CA SER A 81 -4.59 -11.92 7.52
C SER A 81 -3.39 -10.99 7.41
N ASN A 82 -3.63 -9.73 7.79
CA ASN A 82 -2.64 -8.68 7.76
C ASN A 82 -1.82 -8.68 9.06
N HIS A 83 -0.51 -8.55 8.93
CA HIS A 83 0.38 -8.33 10.08
C HIS A 83 0.62 -6.82 10.28
N SER A 84 1.37 -6.45 11.32
CA SER A 84 1.76 -5.05 11.54
C SER A 84 2.68 -4.56 10.42
N ASN A 85 2.16 -3.68 9.57
CA ASN A 85 2.92 -3.05 8.48
C ASN A 85 2.94 -1.55 8.72
N TYR A 86 4.14 -0.97 8.72
CA TYR A 86 4.35 0.43 9.07
C TYR A 86 4.80 1.23 7.85
N MET A 87 4.35 2.48 7.82
CA MET A 87 4.88 3.47 6.88
C MET A 87 6.30 3.87 7.28
N SER A 88 7.15 4.07 6.28
CA SER A 88 8.50 4.60 6.43
C SER A 88 8.86 5.50 5.25
N ASN A 89 9.90 6.31 5.40
CA ASN A 89 10.46 7.13 4.32
C ASN A 89 9.42 8.01 3.61
N LEU A 90 8.49 8.61 4.37
CA LEU A 90 7.50 9.54 3.83
C LEU A 90 8.21 10.78 3.27
N LYS A 91 7.86 11.16 2.05
CA LYS A 91 8.38 12.33 1.34
C LYS A 91 7.25 13.04 0.60
N ALA A 92 7.24 14.36 0.62
CA ALA A 92 6.46 15.17 -0.31
C ALA A 92 7.25 15.34 -1.61
N VAL A 93 6.64 14.99 -2.74
CA VAL A 93 7.18 15.25 -4.09
C VAL A 93 6.84 16.68 -4.53
N ASN A 94 5.63 17.11 -4.16
CA ASN A 94 5.09 18.45 -4.32
C ASN A 94 3.90 18.61 -3.35
N ASP A 95 3.24 19.77 -3.38
CA ASP A 95 2.13 20.14 -2.49
C ASP A 95 0.95 19.16 -2.46
N THR A 96 0.81 18.33 -3.50
CA THR A 96 -0.34 17.42 -3.67
C THR A 96 0.07 15.97 -3.75
N THR A 97 1.37 15.66 -3.79
CA THR A 97 1.86 14.30 -4.09
C THR A 97 2.86 13.86 -3.04
N TYR A 98 2.64 12.69 -2.46
CA TYR A 98 3.51 12.09 -1.46
C TYR A 98 3.92 10.69 -1.87
N THR A 99 5.08 10.26 -1.39
CA THR A 99 5.60 8.91 -1.56
C THR A 99 6.04 8.36 -0.22
N PHE A 100 5.75 7.09 0.06
CA PHE A 100 6.26 6.40 1.25
C PHE A 100 6.50 4.92 0.95
N SER A 101 7.38 4.30 1.73
CA SER A 101 7.72 2.89 1.60
C SER A 101 7.15 2.08 2.75
N THR A 102 6.84 0.81 2.50
CA THR A 102 6.39 -0.13 3.52
C THR A 102 7.11 -1.46 3.34
N GLU A 103 7.24 -2.16 4.46
CA GLU A 103 7.61 -3.56 4.52
C GLU A 103 6.40 -4.32 5.03
N GLU A 104 5.81 -5.14 4.16
CA GLU A 104 4.50 -5.73 4.37
C GLU A 104 4.59 -7.24 4.48
N ASN A 105 4.16 -7.75 5.64
CA ASN A 105 3.92 -9.17 5.86
C ASN A 105 2.43 -9.44 5.86
N TYR A 106 2.02 -10.52 5.20
CA TYR A 106 0.65 -11.02 5.28
C TYR A 106 0.63 -12.53 5.08
N THR A 107 -0.36 -13.16 5.71
CA THR A 107 -0.66 -14.58 5.53
C THR A 107 -1.88 -14.69 4.65
N PHE A 108 -1.76 -15.45 3.57
CA PHE A 108 -2.87 -15.83 2.70
C PHE A 108 -3.25 -17.28 3.00
N PHE A 109 -4.52 -17.52 3.28
CA PHE A 109 -5.10 -18.84 3.43
C PHE A 109 -5.88 -19.12 2.15
N SER A 110 -5.49 -20.18 1.44
CA SER A 110 -6.15 -20.61 0.21
C SER A 110 -7.29 -21.57 0.52
N HIS A 111 -8.36 -21.51 -0.26
CA HIS A 111 -9.41 -22.51 -0.30
C HIS A 111 -8.92 -23.95 -0.60
N GLU A 112 -7.68 -24.10 -1.09
CA GLU A 112 -7.03 -25.39 -1.35
C GLU A 112 -6.20 -25.93 -0.16
N ASN A 113 -6.47 -25.47 1.08
CA ASN A 113 -5.74 -25.84 2.30
C ASN A 113 -4.23 -25.52 2.25
N GLU A 114 -3.85 -24.49 1.47
CA GLU A 114 -2.50 -23.95 1.45
C GLU A 114 -2.45 -22.65 2.25
N THR A 115 -1.48 -22.54 3.16
CA THR A 115 -1.14 -21.27 3.80
C THR A 115 0.12 -20.70 3.17
N VAL A 116 0.07 -19.44 2.76
CA VAL A 116 1.21 -18.73 2.16
C VAL A 116 1.55 -17.50 2.97
N GLU A 117 2.77 -17.43 3.49
CA GLU A 117 3.31 -16.22 4.09
C GLU A 117 4.08 -15.42 3.05
N TYR A 118 3.68 -14.17 2.88
CA TYR A 118 4.29 -13.25 1.94
C TYR A 118 5.03 -12.13 2.67
N PHE A 119 6.20 -11.78 2.13
CA PHE A 119 6.91 -10.56 2.52
C PHE A 119 7.19 -9.70 1.30
N PHE A 120 6.71 -8.46 1.33
CA PHE A 120 6.84 -7.49 0.24
C PHE A 120 7.48 -6.20 0.72
N LYS A 121 8.29 -5.60 -0.15
CA LYS A 121 8.64 -4.18 -0.04
C LYS A 121 7.77 -3.42 -1.04
N LYS A 122 7.07 -2.39 -0.58
CA LYS A 122 6.22 -1.57 -1.45
C LYS A 122 6.58 -0.10 -1.38
N GLN A 123 6.42 0.57 -2.51
CA GLN A 123 6.51 2.02 -2.64
C GLN A 123 5.16 2.55 -3.10
N TYR A 124 4.56 3.39 -2.27
CA TYR A 124 3.29 4.04 -2.57
C TYR A 124 3.54 5.43 -3.14
N THR A 125 2.71 5.81 -4.12
CA THR A 125 2.53 7.20 -4.54
C THR A 125 1.07 7.59 -4.31
N ILE A 126 0.85 8.58 -3.47
CA ILE A 126 -0.48 9.09 -3.14
C ILE A 126 -0.62 10.54 -3.59
N VAL A 127 -1.85 10.93 -3.89
CA VAL A 127 -2.22 12.30 -4.23
C VAL A 127 -3.31 12.82 -3.31
N THR A 128 -3.32 14.13 -3.05
CA THR A 128 -4.45 14.80 -2.40
C THR A 128 -5.63 14.87 -3.37
N SER A 129 -6.83 14.63 -2.85
CA SER A 129 -8.09 14.61 -3.59
C SER A 129 -9.17 15.25 -2.72
N GLY A 130 -9.27 16.58 -2.77
CA GLY A 130 -10.05 17.35 -1.79
C GLY A 130 -9.40 17.25 -0.41
N ASP A 131 -10.16 16.87 0.60
CA ASP A 131 -9.68 16.74 1.98
C ASP A 131 -9.10 15.36 2.32
N SER A 132 -9.02 14.45 1.35
CA SER A 132 -8.51 13.08 1.54
C SER A 132 -7.31 12.77 0.63
N TYR A 133 -6.70 11.62 0.86
CA TYR A 133 -5.66 11.06 -0.01
C TYR A 133 -6.23 9.95 -0.90
N LYS A 134 -5.57 9.68 -2.02
CA LYS A 134 -5.80 8.51 -2.86
C LYS A 134 -4.50 7.92 -3.38
N VAL A 135 -4.43 6.59 -3.45
CA VAL A 135 -3.32 5.85 -4.05
C VAL A 135 -3.41 5.94 -5.57
N SER A 136 -2.35 6.45 -6.18
CA SER A 136 -2.21 6.55 -7.64
C SER A 136 -1.37 5.40 -8.21
N LYS A 137 -0.41 4.92 -7.43
CA LYS A 137 0.55 3.89 -7.84
C LYS A 137 1.07 3.12 -6.63
N ILE A 138 1.29 1.82 -6.83
CA ILE A 138 2.01 0.94 -5.91
C ILE A 138 3.04 0.18 -6.74
N ASP A 139 4.31 0.40 -6.44
CA ASP A 139 5.39 -0.47 -6.93
C ASP A 139 5.66 -1.52 -5.85
N SER A 140 5.70 -2.79 -6.21
CA SER A 140 5.77 -3.90 -5.26
C SER A 140 6.88 -4.88 -5.64
N GLU A 141 7.73 -5.20 -4.68
CA GLU A 141 8.81 -6.17 -4.80
C GLU A 141 8.56 -7.30 -3.81
N LYS A 142 8.41 -8.53 -4.31
CA LYS A 142 8.31 -9.72 -3.45
C LYS A 142 9.70 -10.06 -2.92
N ILE A 143 9.87 -9.96 -1.62
CA ILE A 143 11.14 -10.28 -0.95
C ILE A 143 11.19 -11.76 -0.60
N ASN A 144 10.09 -12.31 -0.08
CA ASN A 144 10.01 -13.70 0.32
C ASN A 144 8.59 -14.27 0.19
N GLU A 145 8.52 -15.58 0.03
CA GLU A 145 7.29 -16.38 0.00
C GLU A 145 7.57 -17.72 0.67
N LYS A 146 6.75 -18.10 1.66
CA LYS A 146 6.79 -19.42 2.29
C LYS A 146 5.44 -20.08 2.16
N ARG A 147 5.43 -21.34 1.76
CA ARG A 147 4.21 -22.13 1.54
C ARG A 147 4.16 -23.29 2.52
N TYR A 148 2.97 -23.51 3.06
CA TYR A 148 2.65 -24.59 3.98
C TYR A 148 1.41 -25.29 3.43
N LYS A 149 1.46 -26.61 3.32
CA LYS A 149 0.27 -27.43 3.07
C LYS A 149 -0.05 -28.19 4.34
N THR A 150 -1.30 -28.11 4.78
CA THR A 150 -1.78 -29.03 5.80
C THR A 150 -2.17 -30.30 5.08
N GLU A 151 -1.42 -31.38 5.26
CA GLU A 151 -1.91 -32.71 4.88
C GLU A 151 -3.15 -32.96 5.75
N GLU A 152 -4.28 -33.32 5.14
CA GLU A 152 -5.39 -33.89 5.89
C GLU A 152 -4.85 -35.19 6.50
N ASP A 153 -4.66 -35.21 7.82
CA ASP A 153 -4.45 -36.46 8.53
C ASP A 153 -5.73 -37.30 8.29
N ASP A 154 -5.64 -38.28 7.40
CA ASP A 154 -6.62 -39.36 7.26
C ASP A 154 -6.63 -40.14 8.60
N TYR A 155 -7.38 -39.64 9.58
CA TYR A 155 -7.78 -40.44 10.72
C TYR A 155 -8.83 -41.45 10.24
N ASP A 156 -8.35 -42.56 9.67
CA ASP A 156 -9.13 -43.79 9.54
C ASP A 156 -9.58 -44.19 10.96
N TYR A 157 -10.85 -43.94 11.27
CA TYR A 157 -11.51 -44.53 12.43
C TYR A 157 -11.86 -45.98 12.05
N ASP A 158 -10.97 -46.93 12.40
CA ASP A 158 -11.27 -48.37 12.48
C ASP A 158 -12.41 -48.69 13.46
#